data_AF-A0AAV3UL49-F1
#
_entry.id   AF-A0AAV3UL49-F1
#
_cell.length_a   1.000
_cell.length_b   1.000
_cell.length_c   1.000
_cell.angle_alpha   90.00
_cell.angle_beta   90.00
_cell.angle_gamma   90.00
#
_symmetry.space_group_name_H-M   'P 1'
#
loop_
_entity.id
_entity.type
_entity.pdbx_description
1 polymer ?
#
loop_
_entity_poly.entity_id
_entity_poly.type
_entity_poly.pdbx_seq_one_letter_code
_entity_poly.pdbx_strand_id
1 'polypeptide(L)'
;MLSARDALVMPSHVLSGLIRSGLSRRQAETQVLRMEGKTQAEIGEELGLGTGTVKSHCHRIDAKVREATKLLELVEKEGER
;
A
#
# COMPACT_ATOMS: atom_id res chain seq x y z
N MET A 1 15.65 29.45 1.66
CA MET A 1 14.99 28.71 2.75
C MET A 1 13.73 28.10 2.16
N LEU A 2 13.78 26.85 1.69
CA LEU A 2 12.61 26.15 1.16
C LEU A 2 11.78 25.70 2.37
N SER A 3 10.56 26.22 2.48
CA SER A 3 9.65 26.02 3.61
C SER A 3 8.29 25.61 3.07
N ALA A 4 7.64 24.71 3.80
CA ALA A 4 6.39 24.00 3.51
C ALA A 4 6.49 22.94 2.42
N ARG A 5 6.44 21.67 2.83
CA ARG A 5 5.62 20.63 2.18
C ARG A 5 5.75 20.65 0.65
N ASP A 6 6.83 20.08 0.12
CA ASP A 6 6.73 19.42 -1.19
C ASP A 6 5.63 18.39 -1.05
N ALA A 7 4.40 18.80 -1.35
CA ALA A 7 3.22 17.97 -1.23
C ALA A 7 3.55 16.74 -2.05
N LEU A 8 3.69 15.60 -1.39
CA LEU A 8 3.90 14.33 -2.06
C LEU A 8 2.90 14.24 -3.21
N VAL A 9 3.38 14.45 -4.43
CA VAL A 9 2.60 14.13 -5.61
C VAL A 9 2.76 12.64 -5.78
N MET A 10 2.07 11.89 -4.91
CA MET A 10 1.91 10.46 -5.10
C MET A 10 1.39 10.25 -6.51
N PRO A 11 1.89 9.26 -7.27
CA PRO A 11 1.33 8.92 -8.57
C PRO A 11 -0.17 8.62 -8.40
N SER A 12 -1.00 9.62 -8.71
CA SER A 12 -2.42 9.67 -8.34
C SER A 12 -3.22 8.48 -8.89
N HIS A 13 -2.81 8.00 -10.07
CA HIS A 13 -3.42 6.84 -10.72
C HIS A 13 -3.10 5.52 -9.98
N VAL A 14 -1.87 5.33 -9.51
CA VAL A 14 -1.47 4.14 -8.74
C VAL A 14 -2.21 4.12 -7.40
N LEU A 15 -2.19 5.26 -6.69
CA LEU A 15 -2.87 5.40 -5.41
C LEU A 15 -4.37 5.10 -5.55
N SER A 16 -5.02 5.70 -6.54
CA SER A 16 -6.45 5.49 -6.81
C SER A 16 -6.77 4.06 -7.21
N GLY A 17 -5.89 3.41 -7.99
CA GLY A 17 -6.01 2.01 -8.36
C GLY A 17 -5.99 1.10 -7.13
N LEU A 18 -4.99 1.26 -6.26
CA LEU A 18 -4.86 0.50 -5.02
C LEU A 18 -6.07 0.67 -4.09
N ILE A 19 -6.62 1.88 -4.00
CA ILE A 19 -7.82 2.15 -3.21
C ILE A 19 -9.03 1.40 -3.77
N ARG A 20 -9.24 1.46 -5.09
CA ARG A 20 -10.33 0.71 -5.76
C ARG A 20 -10.17 -0.80 -5.63
N SER A 21 -8.94 -1.29 -5.54
CA SER A 21 -8.63 -2.70 -5.25
C SER A 21 -8.82 -3.09 -3.78
N GLY A 22 -9.29 -2.18 -2.92
CA GLY A 22 -9.66 -2.48 -1.54
C GLY A 22 -8.62 -2.11 -0.47
N LEU A 23 -7.55 -1.39 -0.81
CA LEU A 23 -6.69 -0.77 0.21
C LEU A 23 -7.36 0.50 0.78
N SER A 24 -7.18 0.74 2.08
CA SER A 24 -7.50 2.08 2.63
C SER A 24 -6.50 3.10 2.09
N ARG A 25 -6.83 4.40 2.14
CA ARG A 25 -5.94 5.48 1.68
C ARG A 25 -4.54 5.38 2.32
N ARG A 26 -4.44 5.17 3.64
CA ARG A 26 -3.16 5.03 4.34
C ARG A 26 -2.37 3.79 3.95
N GLN A 27 -3.06 2.68 3.68
CA GLN A 27 -2.43 1.47 3.15
C GLN A 27 -1.91 1.69 1.73
N ALA A 28 -2.68 2.37 0.87
CA ALA A 28 -2.28 2.68 -0.48
C ALA A 28 -1.07 3.63 -0.51
N GLU A 29 -1.07 4.69 0.31
CA GLU A 29 0.09 5.59 0.47
C GLU A 29 1.34 4.83 0.94
N THR A 30 1.18 3.99 1.98
CA THR A 30 2.27 3.12 2.48
C THR A 30 2.81 2.22 1.36
N GLN A 31 1.93 1.62 0.55
CA GLN A 31 2.33 0.71 -0.52
C GLN A 31 3.05 1.44 -1.66
N VAL A 32 2.61 2.65 -2.02
CA VAL A 32 3.31 3.47 -3.03
C VAL A 32 4.75 3.72 -2.61
N LEU A 33 4.97 4.15 -1.36
CA LEU A 33 6.32 4.41 -0.85
C LEU A 33 7.17 3.13 -0.73
N ARG A 34 6.56 1.98 -0.42
CA ARG A 34 7.26 0.67 -0.50
C ARG A 34 7.71 0.36 -1.92
N MET A 35 6.88 0.63 -2.93
CA MET A 35 7.22 0.41 -4.34
C MET A 35 8.37 1.32 -4.81
N GLU A 36 8.52 2.49 -4.18
CA GLU A 36 9.68 3.38 -4.35
C GLU A 36 10.94 2.90 -3.62
N GLY A 37 10.86 1.80 -2.88
CA GLY A 37 12.00 1.21 -2.16
C GLY A 37 12.25 1.78 -0.77
N LYS A 38 11.36 2.64 -0.24
CA LYS A 38 11.53 3.24 1.08
C LYS A 38 11.40 2.20 2.19
N THR A 39 12.21 2.38 3.23
CA THR A 39 12.15 1.61 4.47
C THR A 39 10.94 2.02 5.31
N GLN A 40 10.54 1.18 6.27
CA GLN A 40 9.41 1.49 7.15
C GLN A 40 9.65 2.74 8.01
N ALA A 41 10.91 3.07 8.31
CA ALA A 41 11.26 4.27 9.05
C ALA A 41 11.04 5.52 8.18
N GLU A 42 11.59 5.53 6.96
CA GLU A 42 11.42 6.63 5.99
C GLU A 42 9.93 6.85 5.65
N ILE A 43 9.17 5.77 5.46
CA ILE A 43 7.72 5.85 5.25
C ILE A 43 7.02 6.48 6.46
N GLY A 44 7.46 6.16 7.67
CA GLY A 44 6.91 6.72 8.90
C GLY A 44 7.15 8.22 8.99
N GLU A 45 8.39 8.65 8.73
CA GLU A 45 8.76 10.07 8.67
C GLU A 45 7.93 10.82 7.63
N GLU A 46 7.80 10.26 6.42
CA GLU A 46 7.13 10.90 5.30
C GLU A 46 5.61 10.99 5.47
N LEU A 47 4.98 9.99 6.09
CA LEU A 47 3.53 9.99 6.35
C LEU A 47 3.13 10.57 7.70
N GLY A 48 4.09 10.95 8.54
CA GLY A 48 3.85 11.39 9.91
C GLY A 48 3.28 10.27 10.80
N LEU A 49 3.78 9.05 10.63
CA LEU A 49 3.34 7.84 11.32
C LEU A 49 4.49 7.22 12.13
N GLY A 50 4.17 6.60 13.26
CA GLY A 50 5.14 5.76 13.95
C GLY A 50 5.48 4.50 13.14
N THR A 51 6.73 4.04 13.17
CA THR A 51 7.21 2.85 12.45
C THR A 51 6.37 1.59 12.75
N GLY A 52 5.87 1.44 13.98
CA GLY A 52 4.96 0.34 14.34
C GLY A 52 3.61 0.40 13.61
N THR A 53 3.11 1.60 13.32
CA THR A 53 1.90 1.81 12.51
C THR A 53 2.15 1.45 11.06
N VAL A 54 3.30 1.86 10.51
CA VAL A 54 3.72 1.47 9.15
C VAL A 54 3.82 -0.06 9.04
N LYS A 55 4.50 -0.72 9.99
CA LYS A 55 4.56 -2.19 10.07
C LYS A 55 3.16 -2.82 10.06
N SER A 56 2.23 -2.26 10.83
CA SER A 56 0.84 -2.70 10.90
C SER A 56 0.08 -2.52 9.57
N HIS A 57 0.37 -1.46 8.83
CA HIS A 57 -0.15 -1.26 7.47
C HIS A 57 0.43 -2.29 6.50
N CYS A 58 1.75 -2.48 6.47
CA CYS A 58 2.42 -3.49 5.64
C CYS A 58 1.81 -4.88 5.86
N HIS A 59 1.68 -5.31 7.12
CA HIS A 59 1.11 -6.61 7.44
C HIS A 59 -0.32 -6.79 6.90
N ARG A 60 -1.17 -5.77 7.02
CA ARG A 60 -2.54 -5.82 6.49
C ARG A 60 -2.59 -5.77 4.97
N ILE A 61 -1.67 -5.06 4.32
CA ILE A 61 -1.55 -5.05 2.85
C ILE A 61 -1.17 -6.46 2.38
N ASP A 62 -0.12 -7.05 2.96
CA ASP A 62 0.36 -8.38 2.58
C ASP A 62 -0.72 -9.44 2.82
N ALA A 63 -1.53 -9.31 3.88
CA ALA A 63 -2.68 -10.18 4.12
C ALA A 63 -3.73 -10.06 3.01
N LYS A 64 -4.11 -8.84 2.62
CA LYS A 64 -5.07 -8.62 1.52
C LYS A 64 -4.58 -9.19 0.20
N VAL A 65 -3.28 -9.05 -0.10
CA VAL A 65 -2.67 -9.63 -1.29
C VAL A 65 -2.77 -11.16 -1.26
N ARG A 66 -2.40 -11.81 -0.15
CA ARG A 66 -2.51 -13.27 -0.02
C ARG A 66 -3.93 -13.78 -0.21
N GLU A 67 -4.92 -13.13 0.41
CA GLU A 67 -6.32 -13.54 0.24
C GLU A 67 -6.80 -13.34 -1.20
N ALA A 68 -6.39 -12.26 -1.87
CA ALA A 68 -6.72 -12.04 -3.28
C ALA A 68 -6.07 -13.10 -4.19
N THR A 69 -4.80 -13.44 -3.97
CA THR A 69 -4.12 -14.52 -4.72
C THR A 69 -4.84 -15.85 -4.52
N LYS A 70 -5.19 -16.20 -3.29
CA LYS A 70 -5.93 -17.43 -2.97
C LYS A 70 -7.32 -17.45 -3.64
N LEU A 71 -8.01 -16.31 -3.69
CA LEU A 71 -9.29 -16.20 -4.38
C LEU A 71 -9.15 -16.49 -5.88
N LEU A 72 -8.14 -15.92 -6.53
CA LEU A 72 -7.87 -16.18 -7.96
C LEU A 72 -7.59 -17.67 -8.20
N GLU A 73 -6.75 -18.30 -7.37
CA GLU A 73 -6.48 -19.74 -7.47
C GLU A 73 -7.73 -20.59 -7.32
N LEU A 74 -8.67 -20.19 -6.46
CA LEU A 74 -9.93 -20.90 -6.27
C LEU A 74 -10.82 -20.76 -7.52
N VAL A 75 -10.97 -19.55 -8.05
CA VAL A 75 -11.80 -19.28 -9.25
C VAL A 75 -11.25 -20.00 -10.48
N GLU A 76 -9.94 -19.99 -10.68
CA GLU A 76 -9.29 -20.68 -11.81
C GLU A 76 -9.52 -22.20 -11.74
N LYS A 77 -9.42 -22.80 -10.55
CA LYS A 77 -9.71 -24.23 -10.33
C LYS A 77 -11.18 -24.59 -10.56
N GLU A 78 -12.12 -23.64 -10.43
CA GLU A 78 -13.52 -23.90 -10.75
C GLU A 78 -13.80 -23.85 -12.24
N GLY A 79 -13.04 -23.08 -13.02
CA GLY A 79 -13.19 -22.97 -14.47
C GLY A 79 -12.65 -24.16 -15.27
N GLU A 80 -11.83 -25.01 -14.65
CA GLU A 80 -11.26 -26.23 -15.27
C GLU A 80 -12.07 -27.51 -15.01
N ARG A 81 -13.21 -27.42 -14.30
CA ARG A 81 -14.10 -28.56 -13.98
C ARG A 81 -15.30 -28.67 -14.89
#